data_AF-A0A954BUB9-F1
#
_entry.id   AF-A0A954BUB9-F1
#
_cell.length_a   1.000
_cell.length_b   1.000
_cell.length_c   1.000
_cell.angle_alpha   90.00
_cell.angle_beta   90.00
_cell.angle_gamma   90.00
#
_symmetry.space_group_name_H-M   'P 1'
#
loop_
_entity.id
_entity.type
_entity.pdbx_description
1 polymer ?
#
loop_
_entity_poly.entity_id
_entity_poly.type
_entity_poly.pdbx_seq_one_letter_code
_entity_poly.pdbx_strand_id
1 'polypeptide(L)'
;MLSRHRAGFTLVELMVVIGILGLLVTVLAVAVTRHFTKAHADLDRVNMGKLHSALQSAVTDPGFKKRFSSNDNKDKAGREFFEVLFQTGALGGEDLDNVISLGGGDAMADRANLGKEFKLDASSCSITAPRMGEFQQLLQARERKVLFCFNSRNWHNYDSLSYGTLVAWSDGEVEYLTYEDVKERYDISEEEWNDPGELIGKKAPFDKTYE
;
A
#
# COMPACT_ATOMS: atom_id res chain seq x y z
N MET A 1 38.62 33.66 -44.62
CA MET A 1 38.61 32.26 -44.13
C MET A 1 38.71 32.28 -42.62
N LEU A 2 37.62 32.03 -41.90
CA LEU A 2 37.61 31.95 -40.43
C LEU A 2 38.12 30.56 -40.01
N SER A 3 39.34 30.48 -39.49
CA SER A 3 39.88 29.25 -38.89
C SER A 3 39.15 28.99 -37.57
N ARG A 4 38.26 28.00 -37.60
CA ARG A 4 37.55 27.51 -36.42
C ARG A 4 38.54 26.71 -35.57
N HIS A 5 39.14 27.33 -34.55
CA HIS A 5 39.93 26.64 -33.53
C HIS A 5 39.02 25.61 -32.83
N ARG A 6 39.16 24.33 -33.18
CA ARG A 6 38.65 23.23 -32.34
C ARG A 6 39.67 23.02 -31.24
N ALA A 7 39.46 23.65 -30.08
CA ALA A 7 40.18 23.27 -28.87
C ALA A 7 39.76 21.83 -28.52
N GLY A 8 40.69 20.88 -28.62
CA GLY A 8 40.48 19.52 -28.16
C GLY A 8 40.53 19.48 -26.64
N PHE A 9 39.53 18.86 -26.01
CA PHE A 9 39.47 18.67 -24.57
C PHE A 9 40.63 17.77 -24.12
N THR A 10 41.35 18.17 -23.07
CA THR A 10 42.45 17.35 -22.54
C THR A 10 41.90 16.19 -21.72
N LEU A 11 42.67 15.10 -21.65
CA LEU A 11 42.30 13.93 -20.84
C LEU A 11 42.13 14.31 -19.35
N VAL A 12 42.96 15.23 -18.86
CA VAL A 12 42.90 15.74 -17.49
C VAL A 12 41.60 16.52 -17.24
N GLU A 13 41.20 17.42 -18.15
CA GLU A 13 39.91 18.13 -18.03
C GLU A 13 38.73 17.15 -17.97
N LEU A 14 38.78 16.06 -18.74
CA LEU A 14 37.73 15.03 -18.71
C LEU A 14 37.68 14.30 -17.37
N MET A 15 38.85 13.96 -16.79
CA MET A 15 38.93 13.33 -15.48
C MET A 15 38.39 14.24 -14.37
N VAL A 16 38.68 15.54 -14.44
CA VAL A 16 38.16 16.53 -13.48
C VAL A 16 36.64 16.63 -13.60
N VAL A 17 36.08 16.69 -14.83
CA VAL A 17 34.62 16.74 -15.04
C VAL A 17 33.94 15.47 -14.52
N ILE A 18 34.47 14.29 -14.82
CA ILE A 18 33.91 13.02 -14.32
C ILE A 18 33.99 12.95 -12.79
N GLY A 19 35.09 13.42 -12.19
CA GLY A 19 35.24 13.51 -10.73
C GLY A 19 34.21 14.41 -10.08
N ILE A 20 33.97 15.60 -10.64
CA ILE A 20 32.94 16.54 -10.17
C ILE A 20 31.54 15.95 -10.35
N LEU A 21 31.24 15.34 -11.51
CA LEU A 21 29.97 14.69 -11.77
C LEU A 21 29.71 13.53 -10.80
N GLY A 22 30.72 12.70 -10.52
CA GLY A 22 30.63 11.62 -9.55
C GLY A 22 30.27 12.13 -8.15
N LEU A 23 30.96 13.18 -7.70
CA LEU A 23 30.64 13.83 -6.43
C LEU A 23 29.20 14.37 -6.41
N LEU A 24 28.78 15.09 -7.45
CA LEU A 24 27.43 15.67 -7.53
C LEU A 24 26.34 14.59 -7.53
N VAL A 25 26.52 13.48 -8.26
CA VAL A 25 25.56 12.37 -8.29
C VAL A 25 25.40 11.74 -6.92
N THR A 26 26.49 11.55 -6.16
CA THR A 26 26.40 10.96 -4.81
C THR A 26 25.60 11.82 -3.84
N VAL A 27 25.82 13.15 -3.83
CA VAL A 27 25.07 14.08 -2.98
C VAL A 27 23.60 14.14 -3.41
N LEU A 28 23.35 14.17 -4.73
CA LEU A 28 22.01 14.20 -5.29
C LEU A 28 21.22 12.93 -4.96
N ALA A 29 21.84 11.75 -5.04
CA ALA A 29 21.19 10.47 -4.77
C ALA A 29 20.59 10.41 -3.35
N VAL A 30 21.32 10.89 -2.33
CA VAL A 30 20.84 10.90 -0.93
C VAL A 30 19.64 11.82 -0.75
N ALA A 31 19.62 12.98 -1.42
CA ALA A 31 18.48 13.90 -1.35
C ALA A 31 17.26 13.36 -2.10
N VAL A 32 17.48 12.85 -3.32
CA VAL A 32 16.42 12.39 -4.23
C VAL A 32 15.71 11.14 -3.70
N THR A 33 16.44 10.19 -3.11
CA THR A 33 15.87 8.97 -2.52
C THR A 33 14.83 9.30 -1.44
N ARG A 34 15.12 10.24 -0.53
CA ARG A 34 14.16 10.68 0.51
C ARG A 34 12.89 11.29 -0.08
N HIS A 35 13.02 12.09 -1.14
CA HIS A 35 11.88 12.67 -1.82
C HIS A 35 11.02 11.61 -2.52
N PHE A 36 11.63 10.59 -3.11
CA PHE A 36 10.89 9.47 -3.69
C PHE A 36 10.17 8.64 -2.64
N THR A 37 10.81 8.33 -1.50
CA THR A 37 10.16 7.63 -0.39
C THR A 37 8.91 8.37 0.08
N LYS A 38 9.01 9.68 0.30
CA LYS A 38 7.85 10.49 0.67
C LYS A 38 6.78 10.50 -0.42
N ALA A 39 7.17 10.65 -1.69
CA ALA A 39 6.23 10.65 -2.81
C ALA A 39 5.48 9.31 -2.94
N HIS A 40 6.18 8.18 -2.77
CA HIS A 40 5.54 6.86 -2.74
C HIS A 40 4.59 6.73 -1.55
N ALA A 41 5.01 7.16 -0.36
CA ALA A 41 4.16 7.15 0.83
C ALA A 41 2.87 7.98 0.65
N ASP A 42 2.98 9.16 0.03
CA ASP A 42 1.84 10.03 -0.28
C ASP A 42 0.94 9.40 -1.36
N LEU A 43 1.53 8.76 -2.39
CA LEU A 43 0.78 8.05 -3.42
C LEU A 43 0.04 6.83 -2.87
N ASP A 44 0.67 6.03 -2.02
CA ASP A 44 0.04 4.87 -1.40
C ASP A 44 -1.09 5.29 -0.46
N ARG A 45 -0.93 6.41 0.27
CA ARG A 45 -2.03 7.02 1.04
C ARG A 45 -3.22 7.37 0.13
N VAL A 46 -2.95 8.00 -1.01
CA VAL A 46 -3.98 8.34 -2.00
C VAL A 46 -4.62 7.08 -2.59
N ASN A 47 -3.84 6.05 -2.92
CA ASN A 47 -4.31 4.80 -3.49
C ASN A 47 -5.20 4.03 -2.51
N MET A 48 -4.80 3.93 -1.24
CA MET A 48 -5.62 3.31 -0.20
C MET A 48 -6.93 4.08 0.03
N GLY A 49 -6.91 5.41 -0.07
CA GLY A 49 -8.13 6.24 -0.01
C GLY A 49 -9.06 6.04 -1.22
N LYS A 50 -8.49 5.88 -2.42
CA LYS A 50 -9.26 5.51 -3.63
C LYS A 50 -9.89 4.13 -3.47
N LEU A 51 -9.12 3.15 -2.99
CA LEU A 51 -9.61 1.80 -2.72
C LEU A 51 -10.77 1.83 -1.72
N HIS A 52 -10.62 2.55 -0.61
CA HIS A 52 -11.69 2.73 0.37
C HIS A 52 -12.95 3.31 -0.29
N SER A 53 -12.80 4.37 -1.09
CA SER A 53 -13.92 5.02 -1.79
C SER A 53 -14.60 4.10 -2.80
N ALA A 54 -13.83 3.34 -3.58
CA ALA A 54 -14.34 2.35 -4.54
C ALA A 54 -15.16 1.27 -3.83
N LEU A 55 -14.66 0.77 -2.71
CA LEU A 55 -15.35 -0.25 -1.91
C LEU A 55 -16.60 0.28 -1.23
N GLN A 56 -16.56 1.51 -0.71
CA GLN A 56 -17.72 2.16 -0.12
C GLN A 56 -18.82 2.34 -1.18
N SER A 57 -18.46 2.77 -2.39
CA SER A 57 -19.37 2.84 -3.53
C SER A 57 -19.95 1.45 -3.86
N ALA A 58 -19.09 0.43 -3.94
CA ALA A 58 -19.51 -0.94 -4.22
C ALA A 58 -20.53 -1.45 -3.20
N VAL A 59 -20.34 -1.22 -1.90
CA VAL A 59 -21.26 -1.68 -0.84
C VAL A 59 -22.63 -1.01 -0.92
N THR A 60 -22.72 0.20 -1.48
CA THR A 60 -24.00 0.88 -1.69
C THR A 60 -24.79 0.34 -2.89
N ASP A 61 -24.15 -0.42 -3.79
CA ASP A 61 -24.83 -1.09 -4.89
C ASP A 61 -25.81 -2.16 -4.34
N PRO A 62 -27.11 -2.10 -4.66
CA PRO A 62 -28.10 -3.11 -4.25
C PRO A 62 -27.70 -4.54 -4.63
N GLY A 63 -26.92 -4.70 -5.70
CA GLY A 63 -26.39 -5.97 -6.16
C GLY A 63 -25.20 -6.49 -5.34
N PHE A 64 -24.52 -5.66 -4.55
CA PHE A 64 -23.35 -6.06 -3.75
C PHE A 64 -23.72 -7.16 -2.77
N LYS A 65 -24.70 -6.92 -1.89
CA LYS A 65 -25.18 -7.94 -0.95
C LYS A 65 -25.50 -9.25 -1.66
N LYS A 66 -26.18 -9.20 -2.81
CA LYS A 66 -26.52 -10.40 -3.59
C LYS A 66 -25.29 -11.14 -4.15
N ARG A 67 -24.25 -10.42 -4.59
CA ARG A 67 -23.00 -11.00 -5.11
C ARG A 67 -22.13 -11.64 -4.02
N PHE A 68 -22.19 -11.11 -2.79
CA PHE A 68 -21.26 -11.49 -1.72
C PHE A 68 -21.90 -12.21 -0.52
N SER A 69 -23.21 -12.45 -0.52
CA SER A 69 -23.91 -13.16 0.56
C SER A 69 -23.93 -14.68 0.44
N SER A 70 -23.30 -15.27 -0.59
CA SER A 70 -23.07 -16.71 -0.64
C SER A 70 -22.17 -17.14 0.52
N ASN A 71 -22.47 -18.30 1.15
CA ASN A 71 -21.67 -18.79 2.27
C ASN A 71 -20.19 -18.97 1.87
N ASP A 72 -19.92 -19.38 0.63
CA ASP A 72 -18.56 -19.61 0.12
C ASP A 72 -17.69 -18.34 0.06
N ASN A 73 -18.29 -17.15 0.03
CA ASN A 73 -17.55 -15.88 -0.05
C ASN A 73 -17.43 -15.17 1.30
N LYS A 74 -18.28 -15.49 2.29
CA LYS A 74 -18.33 -14.76 3.57
C LYS A 74 -17.01 -14.82 4.35
N ASP A 75 -16.34 -15.96 4.28
CA ASP A 75 -15.13 -16.21 5.07
C ASP A 75 -13.84 -15.75 4.37
N LYS A 76 -13.92 -15.39 3.08
CA LYS A 76 -12.79 -14.88 2.31
C LYS A 76 -12.35 -13.53 2.85
N ALA A 77 -11.05 -13.41 3.11
CA ALA A 77 -10.41 -12.25 3.72
C ALA A 77 -9.08 -11.97 3.01
N GLY A 78 -8.41 -10.89 3.39
CA GLY A 78 -7.09 -10.54 2.85
C GLY A 78 -7.07 -10.51 1.33
N ARG A 79 -6.11 -11.20 0.72
CA ARG A 79 -6.02 -11.32 -0.73
C ARG A 79 -7.28 -11.87 -1.39
N GLU A 80 -7.88 -12.92 -0.83
CA GLU A 80 -9.06 -13.58 -1.41
C GLU A 80 -10.30 -12.66 -1.41
N PHE A 81 -10.36 -11.72 -0.46
CA PHE A 81 -11.38 -10.67 -0.45
C PHE A 81 -11.28 -9.82 -1.73
N PHE A 82 -10.08 -9.37 -2.10
CA PHE A 82 -9.88 -8.58 -3.33
C PHE A 82 -10.14 -9.40 -4.59
N GLU A 83 -9.69 -10.66 -4.65
CA GLU A 83 -9.96 -11.56 -5.78
C GLU A 83 -11.45 -11.64 -6.09
N VAL A 84 -12.28 -11.84 -5.05
CA VAL A 84 -13.73 -11.92 -5.19
C VAL A 84 -14.32 -10.61 -5.72
N LEU A 85 -13.81 -9.46 -5.28
CA LEU A 85 -14.29 -8.17 -5.75
C LEU A 85 -13.94 -7.90 -7.22
N PHE A 86 -12.75 -8.27 -7.66
CA PHE A 86 -12.36 -8.20 -9.08
C PHE A 86 -13.17 -9.20 -9.93
N GLN A 87 -13.35 -10.44 -9.45
CA GLN A 87 -14.11 -11.48 -10.17
C GLN A 87 -15.58 -11.12 -10.38
N THR A 88 -16.17 -10.37 -9.46
CA THR A 88 -17.57 -9.94 -9.49
C THR A 88 -17.78 -8.56 -10.12
N GLY A 89 -16.69 -7.91 -10.55
CA GLY A 89 -16.69 -6.57 -11.13
C GLY A 89 -17.09 -5.48 -10.14
N ALA A 90 -16.92 -5.70 -8.83
CA ALA A 90 -17.05 -4.65 -7.83
C ALA A 90 -15.82 -3.73 -7.77
N LEU A 91 -14.65 -4.24 -8.18
CA LEU A 91 -13.46 -3.46 -8.44
C LEU A 91 -13.04 -3.63 -9.92
N GLY A 92 -12.55 -2.53 -10.51
CA GLY A 92 -12.09 -2.46 -11.90
C GLY A 92 -10.58 -2.65 -12.04
N GLY A 93 -10.07 -2.61 -13.27
CA GLY A 93 -8.63 -2.77 -13.51
C GLY A 93 -7.79 -1.59 -13.01
N GLU A 94 -8.42 -0.41 -12.91
CA GLU A 94 -7.88 0.79 -12.29
C GLU A 94 -7.70 0.66 -10.77
N ASP A 95 -8.46 -0.23 -10.13
CA ASP A 95 -8.37 -0.46 -8.68
C ASP A 95 -7.27 -1.45 -8.31
N LEU A 96 -6.75 -2.20 -9.28
CA LEU A 96 -5.71 -3.21 -9.07
C LEU A 96 -4.40 -2.57 -8.61
N ASP A 97 -4.07 -1.38 -9.10
CA ASP A 97 -2.89 -0.66 -8.63
C ASP A 97 -3.05 -0.16 -7.19
N ASN A 98 -4.30 -0.02 -6.71
CA ASN A 98 -4.58 0.48 -5.38
C ASN A 98 -4.41 -0.57 -4.28
N VAL A 99 -4.25 -1.85 -4.63
CA VAL A 99 -3.97 -2.95 -3.67
C VAL A 99 -2.48 -3.30 -3.57
N ILE A 100 -1.62 -2.61 -4.34
CA ILE A 100 -0.17 -2.78 -4.37
C ILE A 100 0.50 -1.54 -3.77
N SER A 101 1.59 -1.74 -3.03
CA SER A 101 2.40 -0.66 -2.47
C SER A 101 3.56 -0.32 -3.38
N LEU A 102 3.71 0.97 -3.72
CA LEU A 102 4.80 1.48 -4.56
C LEU A 102 6.16 1.53 -3.84
N GLY A 103 6.16 1.46 -2.51
CA GLY A 103 7.38 1.33 -1.71
C GLY A 103 7.79 -0.12 -1.45
N GLY A 104 6.90 -1.07 -1.77
CA GLY A 104 6.91 -2.42 -1.22
C GLY A 104 7.79 -3.43 -1.94
N GLY A 105 7.91 -4.60 -1.33
CA GLY A 105 8.48 -5.79 -1.96
C GLY A 105 7.54 -6.50 -2.93
N ASP A 106 6.34 -5.95 -3.14
CA ASP A 106 5.26 -6.59 -3.89
C ASP A 106 5.33 -6.29 -5.39
N ALA A 107 4.96 -7.28 -6.19
CA ALA A 107 5.01 -7.23 -7.65
C ALA A 107 3.73 -6.65 -8.25
N MET A 108 3.82 -6.19 -9.51
CA MET A 108 2.65 -5.79 -10.29
C MET A 108 1.70 -6.96 -10.53
N ALA A 109 0.40 -6.72 -10.38
CA ALA A 109 -0.64 -7.69 -10.71
C ALA A 109 -1.03 -7.62 -12.20
N ASP A 110 -1.30 -8.77 -12.80
CA ASP A 110 -1.64 -8.88 -14.21
C ASP A 110 -3.11 -8.49 -14.46
N ARG A 111 -3.33 -7.47 -15.28
CA ARG A 111 -4.66 -6.99 -15.69
C ARG A 111 -5.32 -7.85 -16.76
N ALA A 112 -4.56 -8.67 -17.48
CA ALA A 112 -5.05 -9.41 -18.64
C ALA A 112 -6.14 -10.43 -18.30
N ASN A 113 -6.26 -10.82 -17.03
CA ASN A 113 -7.16 -11.89 -16.57
C ASN A 113 -8.26 -11.39 -15.62
N LEU A 114 -8.61 -10.10 -15.64
CA LEU A 114 -9.72 -9.58 -14.85
C LEU A 114 -11.05 -10.21 -15.29
N GLY A 115 -11.85 -10.64 -14.32
CA GLY A 115 -13.14 -11.29 -14.56
C GLY A 115 -13.27 -12.63 -13.82
N LYS A 116 -14.20 -13.48 -14.26
CA LYS A 116 -14.40 -14.81 -13.69
C LYS A 116 -13.09 -15.59 -13.83
N GLU A 117 -12.54 -16.07 -12.70
CA GLU A 117 -11.23 -16.77 -12.57
C GLU A 117 -10.00 -15.88 -12.29
N PHE A 118 -10.15 -14.57 -12.15
CA PHE A 118 -9.04 -13.72 -11.70
C PHE A 118 -8.45 -14.23 -10.37
N LYS A 119 -7.13 -14.36 -10.32
CA LYS A 119 -6.38 -14.66 -9.09
C LYS A 119 -5.29 -13.62 -8.89
N LEU A 120 -5.16 -13.17 -7.66
CA LEU A 120 -4.12 -12.23 -7.27
C LEU A 120 -2.92 -13.03 -6.79
N ASP A 121 -1.74 -12.75 -7.35
CA ASP A 121 -0.53 -13.39 -6.86
C ASP A 121 -0.31 -13.00 -5.39
N ALA A 122 0.19 -13.94 -4.58
CA ALA A 122 0.41 -13.70 -3.16
C ALA A 122 1.41 -12.55 -2.92
N SER A 123 2.36 -12.38 -3.83
CA SER A 123 3.34 -11.29 -3.83
C SER A 123 2.81 -9.98 -4.42
N SER A 124 1.57 -9.91 -4.90
CA SER A 124 1.00 -8.72 -5.55
C SER A 124 -0.10 -8.04 -4.72
N CYS A 125 -0.26 -8.42 -3.45
CA CYS A 125 -1.23 -7.79 -2.55
C CYS A 125 -0.49 -7.24 -1.33
N SER A 126 -0.45 -5.92 -1.21
CA SER A 126 0.26 -5.22 -0.12
C SER A 126 -0.62 -4.90 1.06
N ILE A 127 -1.93 -5.06 0.90
CA ILE A 127 -2.93 -4.56 1.83
C ILE A 127 -3.70 -5.74 2.42
N THR A 128 -3.91 -5.72 3.73
CA THR A 128 -4.79 -6.64 4.44
C THR A 128 -6.25 -6.31 4.17
N ALA A 129 -7.16 -7.26 4.28
CA ALA A 129 -8.59 -6.99 4.21
C ALA A 129 -9.38 -7.80 5.23
N PRO A 130 -10.55 -7.31 5.67
CA PRO A 130 -11.41 -8.04 6.57
C PRO A 130 -12.10 -9.19 5.85
N ARG A 131 -12.82 -10.01 6.60
CA ARG A 131 -13.73 -11.00 6.01
C ARG A 131 -14.85 -10.29 5.26
N MET A 132 -15.20 -10.80 4.08
CA MET A 132 -16.28 -10.27 3.26
C MET A 132 -17.61 -10.17 4.04
N GLY A 133 -17.91 -11.17 4.88
CA GLY A 133 -19.10 -11.19 5.72
C GLY A 133 -19.13 -10.12 6.82
N GLU A 134 -17.96 -9.63 7.25
CA GLU A 134 -17.81 -8.61 8.29
C GLU A 134 -17.67 -7.20 7.71
N PHE A 135 -17.33 -7.07 6.41
CA PHE A 135 -16.95 -5.82 5.79
C PHE A 135 -17.99 -4.70 5.95
N GLN A 136 -19.25 -4.97 5.64
CA GLN A 136 -20.31 -3.98 5.76
C GLN A 136 -20.55 -3.56 7.22
N GLN A 137 -20.38 -4.48 8.17
CA GLN A 137 -20.54 -4.17 9.59
C GLN A 137 -19.40 -3.26 10.07
N LEU A 138 -18.17 -3.48 9.59
CA LEU A 138 -17.02 -2.65 9.92
C LEU A 138 -17.17 -1.22 9.41
N LEU A 139 -17.64 -1.04 8.18
CA LEU A 139 -17.95 0.29 7.62
C LEU A 139 -19.03 1.06 8.42
N GLN A 140 -19.87 0.34 9.16
CA GLN A 140 -20.96 0.91 9.96
C GLN A 140 -20.66 0.89 11.46
N ALA A 141 -19.45 0.49 11.85
CA ALA A 141 -19.07 0.41 13.25
C ALA A 141 -19.09 1.80 13.88
N ARG A 142 -19.57 1.87 15.14
CA ARG A 142 -19.58 3.13 15.90
C ARG A 142 -18.18 3.54 16.32
N GLU A 143 -17.33 2.56 16.62
CA GLU A 143 -15.93 2.78 16.94
C GLU A 143 -15.11 2.68 15.67
N ARG A 144 -14.16 3.61 15.52
CA ARG A 144 -13.21 3.63 14.42
C ARG A 144 -12.35 2.37 14.48
N LYS A 145 -12.42 1.53 13.46
CA LYS A 145 -11.62 0.29 13.33
C LYS A 145 -10.73 0.36 12.10
N VAL A 146 -9.58 -0.31 12.14
CA VAL A 146 -8.77 -0.45 10.92
C VAL A 146 -9.54 -1.36 9.98
N LEU A 147 -9.81 -0.84 8.79
CA LEU A 147 -10.46 -1.55 7.71
C LEU A 147 -9.41 -2.23 6.82
N PHE A 148 -8.35 -1.48 6.49
CA PHE A 148 -7.22 -1.96 5.72
C PHE A 148 -5.93 -1.45 6.34
N CYS A 149 -4.85 -2.23 6.30
CA CYS A 149 -3.50 -1.77 6.59
C CYS A 149 -2.51 -2.46 5.65
N PHE A 150 -1.26 -2.03 5.65
CA PHE A 150 -0.23 -2.84 5.00
C PHE A 150 -0.09 -4.20 5.68
N ASN A 151 0.19 -5.22 4.87
CA ASN A 151 0.55 -6.55 5.35
C ASN A 151 1.93 -6.53 6.03
N SER A 152 2.30 -7.65 6.63
CA SER A 152 3.57 -7.90 7.31
C SER A 152 4.79 -7.57 6.44
N ARG A 153 4.73 -7.83 5.12
CA ARG A 153 5.84 -7.52 4.19
C ARG A 153 6.07 -6.02 4.01
N ASN A 154 5.02 -5.20 4.14
CA ASN A 154 5.07 -3.75 3.94
C ASN A 154 4.76 -2.97 5.23
N TRP A 155 4.77 -3.62 6.40
CA TRP A 155 4.41 -3.00 7.68
C TRP A 155 5.28 -1.76 8.02
N HIS A 156 6.51 -1.77 7.54
CA HIS A 156 7.56 -0.79 7.79
C HIS A 156 8.14 -0.21 6.49
N ASN A 157 7.27 -0.10 5.47
CA ASN A 157 7.71 0.19 4.11
C ASN A 157 8.42 1.55 3.95
N TYR A 158 8.19 2.45 4.89
CA TYR A 158 8.70 3.81 4.85
C TYR A 158 9.39 4.19 6.16
N ASP A 159 10.22 3.30 6.70
CA ASP A 159 10.96 3.50 7.96
C ASP A 159 11.71 4.82 8.08
N SER A 160 12.16 5.37 6.95
CA SER A 160 12.79 6.70 6.91
C SER A 160 11.87 7.87 7.30
N LEU A 161 10.55 7.65 7.40
CA LEU A 161 9.54 8.67 7.69
C LEU A 161 9.08 8.67 9.15
N SER A 162 9.00 7.52 9.84
CA SER A 162 8.64 7.45 11.27
C SER A 162 8.45 6.02 11.85
N TYR A 163 8.99 4.96 11.22
CA TYR A 163 8.77 3.57 11.67
C TYR A 163 7.29 3.24 11.95
N GLY A 164 6.50 3.16 10.87
CA GLY A 164 5.06 3.04 10.96
C GLY A 164 4.41 2.36 9.76
N THR A 165 3.12 2.07 9.89
CA THR A 165 2.31 1.38 8.88
C THR A 165 1.17 2.27 8.39
N LEU A 166 0.84 2.18 7.10
CA LEU A 166 -0.30 2.89 6.53
C LEU A 166 -1.58 2.13 6.85
N VAL A 167 -2.59 2.84 7.36
CA VAL A 167 -3.91 2.29 7.67
C VAL A 167 -5.02 3.11 7.04
N ALA A 168 -6.08 2.43 6.62
CA ALA A 168 -7.37 3.03 6.31
C ALA A 168 -8.36 2.61 7.39
N TRP A 169 -9.02 3.61 7.96
CA TRP A 169 -10.02 3.46 8.99
C TRP A 169 -11.41 3.26 8.39
N SER A 170 -12.32 2.71 9.19
CA SER A 170 -13.71 2.47 8.82
C SER A 170 -14.50 3.73 8.45
N ASP A 171 -14.04 4.90 8.86
CA ASP A 171 -14.62 6.21 8.51
C ASP A 171 -14.06 6.81 7.21
N GLY A 172 -13.10 6.12 6.57
CA GLY A 172 -12.49 6.52 5.31
C GLY A 172 -11.24 7.38 5.44
N GLU A 173 -10.84 7.77 6.65
CA GLU A 173 -9.56 8.42 6.84
C GLU A 173 -8.41 7.43 6.67
N VAL A 174 -7.34 7.88 6.02
CA VAL A 174 -6.12 7.09 5.80
C VAL A 174 -4.96 7.78 6.48
N GLU A 175 -4.20 7.08 7.31
CA GLU A 175 -3.19 7.64 8.20
C GLU A 175 -1.96 6.74 8.29
N TYR A 176 -0.80 7.34 8.57
CA TYR A 176 0.37 6.59 9.01
C TYR A 176 0.30 6.44 10.53
N LEU A 177 0.19 5.20 11.01
CA LEU A 177 0.27 4.88 12.42
C LEU A 177 1.70 4.52 12.80
N THR A 178 2.18 5.12 13.86
CA THR A 178 3.45 4.81 14.52
C THR A 178 3.20 4.03 15.82
N TYR A 179 4.26 3.44 16.37
CA TYR A 179 4.20 2.81 17.70
C TYR A 179 3.64 3.77 18.77
N GLU A 180 4.07 5.03 18.74
CA GLU A 180 3.65 6.05 19.69
C GLU A 180 2.14 6.31 19.67
N ASP A 181 1.50 6.17 18.50
CA ASP A 181 0.06 6.38 18.35
C ASP A 181 -0.76 5.23 18.96
N VAL A 182 -0.19 4.03 19.04
CA VAL A 182 -0.90 2.82 19.43
C VAL A 182 -0.57 2.31 20.83
N LYS A 183 0.61 2.64 21.37
CA LYS A 183 1.12 2.08 22.64
C LYS A 183 0.17 2.28 23.82
N GLU A 184 -0.33 3.49 24.02
CA GLU A 184 -1.21 3.82 25.16
C GLU A 184 -2.67 3.50 24.87
N ARG A 185 -3.10 3.70 23.62
CA ARG A 185 -4.51 3.58 23.23
C ARG A 185 -4.98 2.12 23.11
N TYR A 186 -4.08 1.22 22.71
CA TYR A 186 -4.41 -0.16 22.41
C TYR A 186 -3.58 -1.18 23.21
N ASP A 187 -2.79 -0.71 24.17
CA ASP A 187 -1.94 -1.54 25.03
C ASP A 187 -1.00 -2.44 24.20
N ILE A 188 -0.44 -1.88 23.12
CA ILE A 188 0.51 -2.57 22.22
C ILE A 188 1.93 -2.28 22.71
N SER A 189 2.69 -3.33 22.96
CA SER A 189 4.11 -3.24 23.27
C SER A 189 4.96 -3.01 22.01
N GLU A 190 6.18 -2.49 22.19
CA GLU A 190 7.11 -2.30 21.07
C GLU A 190 7.49 -3.63 20.39
N GLU A 191 7.57 -4.70 21.17
CA GLU A 191 7.84 -6.06 20.69
C GLU A 191 6.72 -6.56 19.78
N GLU A 192 5.45 -6.38 20.19
CA GLU A 192 4.29 -6.70 19.35
C GLU A 192 4.20 -5.79 18.12
N TRP A 193 4.58 -4.51 18.23
CA TRP A 193 4.58 -3.59 17.09
C TRP A 193 5.55 -4.01 15.98
N ASN A 194 6.71 -4.54 16.38
CA ASN A 194 7.75 -5.03 15.48
C ASN A 194 7.42 -6.43 14.91
N ASP A 195 6.40 -7.11 15.44
CA ASP A 195 5.90 -8.40 14.94
C ASP A 195 4.44 -8.26 14.46
N PRO A 196 4.21 -7.82 13.21
CA PRO A 196 2.86 -7.65 12.68
C PRO A 196 2.02 -8.94 12.72
N GLY A 197 2.66 -10.12 12.79
CA GLY A 197 1.97 -11.40 12.95
C GLY A 197 1.25 -11.55 14.29
N GLU A 198 1.64 -10.81 15.32
CA GLU A 198 0.95 -10.75 16.62
C GLU A 198 -0.17 -9.70 16.67
N LEU A 199 -0.25 -8.82 15.67
CA LEU A 199 -1.25 -7.76 15.62
C LEU A 199 -2.37 -8.05 14.62
N ILE A 200 -2.01 -8.35 13.36
CA ILE A 200 -2.97 -8.52 12.26
C ILE A 200 -3.94 -9.67 12.58
N GLY A 201 -5.23 -9.34 12.63
CA GLY A 201 -6.32 -10.28 12.92
C GLY A 201 -6.42 -10.74 14.37
N LYS A 202 -5.54 -10.25 15.26
CA LYS A 202 -5.43 -10.69 16.66
C LYS A 202 -5.71 -9.60 17.68
N LYS A 203 -5.19 -8.39 17.47
CA LYS A 203 -5.21 -7.31 18.48
C LYS A 203 -5.77 -6.01 17.91
N ALA A 204 -6.57 -5.30 18.69
CA ALA A 204 -7.09 -3.99 18.29
C ALA A 204 -5.92 -3.01 18.05
N PRO A 205 -6.01 -2.11 17.06
CA PRO A 205 -7.16 -1.90 16.17
C PRO A 205 -7.19 -2.79 14.92
N PHE A 206 -6.28 -3.77 14.82
CA PHE A 206 -6.07 -4.66 13.67
C PHE A 206 -6.81 -6.01 13.79
N ASP A 207 -7.69 -6.18 14.79
CA ASP A 207 -8.36 -7.45 15.15
C ASP A 207 -9.26 -8.03 14.05
N LYS A 208 -9.48 -7.27 12.97
CA LYS A 208 -10.37 -7.62 11.87
C LYS A 208 -9.71 -7.51 10.50
N THR A 209 -8.39 -7.40 10.45
CA THR A 209 -7.63 -7.44 9.20
C THR A 209 -6.97 -8.80 9.02
N TYR A 210 -6.85 -9.26 7.77
CA TYR A 210 -6.23 -10.54 7.43
C TYR A 210 -5.41 -10.37 6.15
N GLU A 211 -4.38 -11.20 5.97
CA GLU A 211 -3.51 -11.22 4.78
C GLU A 211 -4.01 -12.15 3.68
#